data_AF-B6V368-F1
#
_entry.id   AF-B6V368-F1
#
_cell.length_a   1.000
_cell.length_b   1.000
_cell.length_c   1.000
_cell.angle_alpha   90.00
_cell.angle_beta   90.00
_cell.angle_gamma   90.00
#
_symmetry.space_group_name_H-M   'P 1'
#
loop_
_entity.id
_entity.type
_entity.pdbx_description
1 polymer ?
#
loop_
_entity_poly.entity_id
_entity_poly.type
_entity_poly.pdbx_seq_one_letter_code
_entity_poly.pdbx_strand_id
1 'polypeptide(L)'
;IGRYCDQPEMFPGVAHFHTVRVNQPAGKFYTSEYLRKLCDIWDLRGSGLTNMHGSTGDIVLLGTTTPQLEEIFWELTHDLETDLGGSGSNLRTPAACMGESRCEYACYDSQQMCYDLTQEYQDELHRPAFPYKFKFKFDACPNGCVASIARSDFSVIGTWKDSIKIDQGAVAEYVAGKIAPNAGAHSGRDWGKFDIEAEVVNRCPSKALSWDGSKLSVNAKDCVRCMHCINTMPKAVRIGDERGASILVGAKAPILDGAQMGS
;
A
#
# COMPACT_ATOMS: atom_id res chain seq x y z
N ILE A 1 7.08 -18.45 -11.71
CA ILE A 1 8.53 -18.17 -11.87
C ILE A 1 9.30 -19.47 -11.73
N GLY A 2 9.86 -19.98 -12.83
CA GLY A 2 10.66 -21.21 -12.81
C GLY A 2 12.00 -21.02 -12.10
N ARG A 3 12.40 -22.01 -11.31
CA ARG A 3 13.69 -22.09 -10.62
C ARG A 3 14.09 -23.55 -10.43
N TYR A 4 15.38 -23.80 -10.56
CA TYR A 4 16.03 -25.10 -10.39
C TYR A 4 17.26 -24.90 -9.50
N CYS A 5 17.56 -25.86 -8.61
CA CYS A 5 18.80 -25.82 -7.85
C CYS A 5 20.00 -26.22 -8.74
N ASP A 6 21.19 -25.74 -8.39
CA ASP A 6 22.44 -26.05 -9.11
C ASP A 6 23.08 -27.39 -8.69
N GLN A 7 22.54 -28.05 -7.66
CA GLN A 7 23.01 -29.35 -7.14
C GLN A 7 21.86 -30.36 -7.00
N PRO A 8 21.21 -30.78 -8.11
CA PRO A 8 20.01 -31.62 -8.07
C PRO A 8 20.24 -33.03 -7.52
N GLU A 9 21.44 -33.59 -7.65
CA GLU A 9 21.80 -34.89 -7.07
C GLU A 9 21.91 -34.81 -5.54
N MET A 10 22.44 -33.71 -5.01
CA MET A 10 22.56 -33.49 -3.56
C MET A 10 21.22 -33.08 -2.93
N PHE A 11 20.40 -32.31 -3.65
CA PHE A 11 19.14 -31.77 -3.14
C PHE A 11 17.95 -32.07 -4.08
N PRO A 12 17.61 -33.36 -4.29
CA PRO A 12 16.59 -33.76 -5.26
C PRO A 12 15.21 -33.19 -4.96
N GLY A 13 14.87 -32.94 -3.69
CA GLY A 13 13.58 -32.37 -3.28
C GLY A 13 13.34 -30.93 -3.73
N VAL A 14 14.38 -30.22 -4.19
CA VAL A 14 14.28 -28.85 -4.72
C VAL A 14 14.89 -28.73 -6.12
N ALA A 15 15.04 -29.86 -6.82
CA ALA A 15 15.48 -29.88 -8.21
C ALA A 15 14.61 -28.95 -9.07
N HIS A 16 13.29 -29.01 -8.88
CA HIS A 16 12.35 -27.97 -9.32
C HIS A 16 11.81 -27.26 -8.07
N PHE A 17 11.86 -25.93 -8.06
CA PHE A 17 11.37 -25.15 -6.93
C PHE A 17 10.68 -23.87 -7.40
N HIS A 18 9.66 -24.05 -8.23
CA HIS A 18 8.96 -22.96 -8.91
C HIS A 18 8.11 -22.14 -7.92
N THR A 19 8.07 -20.84 -8.13
CA THR A 19 7.19 -19.94 -7.37
C THR A 19 5.92 -19.65 -8.16
N VAL A 20 4.75 -19.87 -7.57
CA VAL A 20 3.45 -19.45 -8.12
C VAL A 20 3.04 -18.14 -7.44
N ARG A 21 2.63 -17.15 -8.25
CA ARG A 21 2.11 -15.87 -7.75
C ARG A 21 0.60 -15.94 -7.86
N VAL A 22 -0.09 -15.71 -6.75
CA VAL A 22 -1.54 -15.74 -6.67
C VAL A 22 -2.03 -14.34 -6.36
N ASN A 23 -3.02 -13.87 -7.13
CA ASN A 23 -3.55 -12.51 -7.01
C ASN A 23 -4.23 -12.34 -5.65
N GLN A 24 -3.91 -11.25 -4.94
CA GLN A 24 -4.40 -11.01 -3.58
C GLN A 24 -5.60 -10.05 -3.57
N PRO A 25 -6.54 -10.16 -2.61
CA PRO A 25 -7.55 -9.14 -2.39
C PRO A 25 -6.92 -7.79 -2.01
N ALA A 26 -7.50 -6.69 -2.51
CA ALA A 26 -7.04 -5.34 -2.21
C ALA A 26 -7.08 -5.05 -0.69
N GLY A 27 -6.00 -4.50 -0.14
CA GLY A 27 -5.85 -4.30 1.31
C GLY A 27 -5.52 -5.56 2.13
N LYS A 28 -5.44 -6.74 1.50
CA LYS A 28 -5.01 -8.02 2.12
C LYS A 28 -5.89 -8.46 3.31
N PHE A 29 -7.19 -8.23 3.20
CA PHE A 29 -8.16 -8.79 4.13
C PHE A 29 -8.53 -10.21 3.71
N TYR A 30 -8.59 -11.12 4.68
CA TYR A 30 -8.87 -12.53 4.44
C TYR A 30 -9.86 -13.06 5.46
N THR A 31 -10.64 -14.07 5.06
CA THR A 31 -11.31 -14.96 5.98
C THR A 31 -10.40 -16.16 6.27
N SER A 32 -10.53 -16.74 7.46
CA SER A 32 -9.77 -17.95 7.80
C SER A 32 -10.18 -19.16 6.93
N GLU A 33 -11.39 -19.16 6.38
CA GLU A 33 -11.86 -20.20 5.46
C GLU A 33 -11.07 -20.16 4.15
N TYR A 34 -10.95 -18.99 3.52
CA TYR A 34 -10.18 -18.82 2.29
C TYR A 34 -8.73 -19.27 2.46
N LEU A 35 -8.07 -18.81 3.53
CA LEU A 35 -6.67 -19.15 3.79
C LEU A 35 -6.46 -20.65 4.05
N ARG A 36 -7.40 -21.32 4.74
CA ARG A 36 -7.31 -22.77 4.95
C ARG A 36 -7.43 -23.54 3.64
N LYS A 37 -8.41 -23.21 2.80
CA LYS A 37 -8.56 -23.82 1.47
C LYS A 37 -7.31 -23.62 0.60
N LEU A 38 -6.71 -22.42 0.64
CA LEU A 38 -5.46 -22.16 -0.07
C LEU A 38 -4.28 -22.98 0.48
N CYS A 39 -4.21 -23.15 1.81
CA CYS A 39 -3.24 -24.04 2.44
C CYS A 39 -3.46 -25.49 2.03
N ASP A 40 -4.70 -25.98 1.98
CA ASP A 40 -5.01 -27.37 1.60
C ASP A 40 -4.49 -27.70 0.19
N ILE A 41 -4.71 -26.79 -0.78
CA ILE A 41 -4.15 -26.91 -2.15
C ILE A 41 -2.62 -26.92 -2.09
N TRP A 42 -2.02 -26.00 -1.35
CA TRP A 42 -0.58 -25.79 -1.36
C TRP A 42 0.21 -26.86 -0.59
N ASP A 43 -0.35 -27.43 0.47
CA ASP A 43 0.22 -28.54 1.22
C ASP A 43 0.22 -29.83 0.38
N LEU A 44 -0.80 -30.03 -0.46
CA LEU A 44 -0.87 -31.17 -1.36
C LEU A 44 0.06 -31.04 -2.57
N ARG A 45 0.09 -29.85 -3.20
CA ARG A 45 0.66 -29.66 -4.55
C ARG A 45 1.96 -28.85 -4.56
N GLY A 46 2.37 -28.33 -3.42
CA GLY A 46 3.55 -27.49 -3.27
C GLY A 46 4.46 -27.96 -2.15
N SER A 47 5.23 -27.02 -1.62
CA SER A 47 6.19 -27.26 -0.55
C SER A 47 5.62 -27.02 0.85
N GLY A 48 4.39 -26.49 0.96
CA GLY A 48 3.85 -25.92 2.20
C GLY A 48 4.47 -24.56 2.62
N LEU A 49 5.46 -24.04 1.87
CA LEU A 49 6.13 -22.76 2.18
C LEU A 49 5.52 -21.60 1.40
N THR A 50 5.37 -20.44 2.06
CA THR A 50 4.81 -19.24 1.44
C THR A 50 5.60 -17.98 1.78
N ASN A 51 5.40 -16.92 1.00
CA ASN A 51 5.61 -15.55 1.48
C ASN A 51 4.25 -14.83 1.50
N MET A 52 3.89 -14.29 2.66
CA MET A 52 2.67 -13.51 2.89
C MET A 52 3.09 -12.07 3.23
N HIS A 53 3.41 -11.23 2.24
CA HIS A 53 3.18 -11.33 0.79
C HIS A 53 4.45 -11.00 0.01
N GLY A 54 4.41 -11.18 -1.32
CA GLY A 54 5.42 -10.64 -2.21
C GLY A 54 5.43 -9.11 -2.19
N SER A 55 6.60 -8.48 -2.44
CA SER A 55 6.72 -7.02 -2.40
C SER A 55 5.87 -6.28 -3.43
N THR A 56 5.36 -6.93 -4.48
CA THR A 56 4.40 -6.29 -5.39
C THR A 56 3.00 -6.28 -4.78
N GLY A 57 2.58 -7.39 -4.19
CA GLY A 57 1.27 -7.58 -3.55
C GLY A 57 0.90 -9.05 -3.40
N ASP A 58 1.35 -9.88 -4.36
CA ASP A 58 0.91 -11.27 -4.55
C ASP A 58 1.04 -12.13 -3.30
N ILE A 59 0.12 -13.09 -3.13
CA ILE A 59 0.41 -14.28 -2.32
C ILE A 59 1.47 -15.09 -3.08
N VAL A 60 2.51 -15.54 -2.37
CA VAL A 60 3.61 -16.27 -2.97
C VAL A 60 3.60 -17.70 -2.45
N LEU A 61 3.30 -18.64 -3.35
CA LEU A 61 3.40 -20.07 -3.09
C LEU A 61 4.82 -20.52 -3.53
N LEU A 62 5.67 -20.83 -2.56
CA LEU A 62 7.12 -20.94 -2.76
C LEU A 62 7.59 -22.38 -2.90
N GLY A 63 7.69 -22.87 -4.14
CA GLY A 63 8.29 -24.17 -4.43
C GLY A 63 7.27 -25.23 -4.81
N THR A 64 7.21 -25.54 -6.09
CA THR A 64 6.51 -26.70 -6.65
C THR A 64 7.26 -27.19 -7.89
N THR A 65 6.76 -28.25 -8.51
CA THR A 65 7.31 -28.87 -9.72
C THR A 65 6.50 -28.47 -10.95
N THR A 66 7.08 -28.66 -12.15
CA THR A 66 6.41 -28.28 -13.41
C THR A 66 5.07 -28.99 -13.62
N PRO A 67 4.93 -30.32 -13.37
CA PRO A 67 3.66 -31.01 -13.58
C PRO A 67 2.51 -30.53 -12.68
N GLN A 68 2.81 -29.91 -11.54
CA GLN A 68 1.79 -29.41 -10.61
C GLN A 68 1.23 -28.03 -10.98
N LEU A 69 1.83 -27.32 -11.93
CA LEU A 69 1.45 -25.93 -12.22
C LEU A 69 0.01 -25.80 -12.71
N GLU A 70 -0.39 -26.61 -13.69
CA GLU A 70 -1.76 -26.59 -14.22
C GLU A 70 -2.77 -27.13 -13.21
N GLU A 71 -2.37 -28.11 -12.40
CA GLU A 71 -3.20 -28.67 -11.34
C GLU A 71 -3.51 -27.64 -10.24
N ILE A 72 -2.49 -26.90 -9.79
CA ILE A 72 -2.66 -25.80 -8.85
C ILE A 72 -3.54 -24.72 -9.48
N PHE A 73 -3.30 -24.36 -10.74
CA PHE A 73 -4.09 -23.34 -11.42
C PHE A 73 -5.56 -23.74 -11.58
N TRP A 74 -5.82 -25.01 -11.87
CA TRP A 74 -7.17 -25.55 -11.97
C TRP A 74 -7.93 -25.40 -10.64
N GLU A 75 -7.38 -25.86 -9.52
CA GLU A 75 -8.03 -25.77 -8.20
C GLU A 75 -8.18 -24.32 -7.73
N LEU A 76 -7.16 -23.47 -7.96
CA LEU A 76 -7.26 -22.04 -7.66
C LEU A 76 -8.45 -21.39 -8.36
N THR A 77 -8.65 -21.70 -9.64
CA THR A 77 -9.70 -21.08 -10.46
C THR A 77 -11.08 -21.71 -10.27
N HIS A 78 -11.17 -23.04 -10.19
CA HIS A 78 -12.45 -23.76 -10.14
C HIS A 78 -13.00 -23.91 -8.72
N ASP A 79 -12.13 -24.04 -7.70
CA ASP A 79 -12.56 -24.27 -6.32
C ASP A 79 -12.45 -23.03 -5.44
N LEU A 80 -11.52 -22.12 -5.75
CA LEU A 80 -11.24 -20.90 -4.99
C LEU A 80 -11.60 -19.59 -5.71
N GLU A 81 -12.03 -19.64 -6.97
CA GLU A 81 -12.35 -18.47 -7.80
C GLU A 81 -11.22 -17.40 -7.76
N THR A 82 -9.97 -17.87 -7.76
CA THR A 82 -8.79 -17.03 -7.56
C THR A 82 -7.82 -17.20 -8.71
N ASP A 83 -7.40 -16.09 -9.29
CA ASP A 83 -6.45 -16.08 -10.41
C ASP A 83 -4.98 -15.90 -9.97
N LEU A 84 -4.06 -16.09 -10.90
CA LEU A 84 -2.65 -15.82 -10.76
C LEU A 84 -2.33 -14.33 -10.77
N GLY A 85 -1.18 -13.98 -10.20
CA GLY A 85 -0.59 -12.66 -10.28
C GLY A 85 0.29 -12.45 -11.51
N GLY A 86 0.67 -11.19 -11.78
CA GLY A 86 1.44 -10.80 -12.96
C GLY A 86 2.96 -10.99 -12.84
N SER A 87 3.60 -11.45 -13.92
CA SER A 87 5.06 -11.46 -14.09
C SER A 87 5.50 -11.42 -15.56
N GLY A 88 6.63 -10.78 -15.87
CA GLY A 88 7.09 -10.57 -17.26
C GLY A 88 7.03 -9.11 -17.71
N SER A 89 6.96 -8.86 -19.02
CA SER A 89 6.79 -7.52 -19.59
C SER A 89 5.30 -7.20 -19.80
N ASN A 90 4.60 -7.05 -18.67
CA ASN A 90 3.15 -6.88 -18.54
C ASN A 90 2.82 -5.86 -17.43
N LEU A 91 1.53 -5.57 -17.28
CA LEU A 91 1.00 -5.09 -16.02
C LEU A 91 1.29 -6.13 -14.93
N ARG A 92 1.81 -5.67 -13.79
CA ARG A 92 1.97 -6.49 -12.60
C ARG A 92 0.81 -6.25 -11.66
N THR A 93 0.59 -7.21 -10.78
CA THR A 93 -0.45 -7.19 -9.75
C THR A 93 -0.52 -5.83 -9.04
N PRO A 94 -1.62 -5.08 -9.22
CA PRO A 94 -1.84 -3.84 -8.52
C PRO A 94 -1.95 -4.04 -7.00
N ALA A 95 -1.63 -3.01 -6.22
CA ALA A 95 -1.79 -3.05 -4.77
C ALA A 95 -2.19 -1.68 -4.21
N ALA A 96 -3.06 -1.70 -3.20
CA ALA A 96 -3.51 -0.51 -2.49
C ALA A 96 -3.12 -0.53 -1.01
N CYS A 97 -3.06 0.66 -0.42
CA CYS A 97 -3.19 0.80 1.02
C CYS A 97 -4.59 0.37 1.48
N MET A 98 -4.83 0.31 2.78
CA MET A 98 -6.14 -0.12 3.30
C MET A 98 -7.26 0.90 3.11
N GLY A 99 -6.95 2.12 2.66
CA GLY A 99 -7.96 3.11 2.28
C GLY A 99 -9.05 3.33 3.33
N GLU A 100 -10.29 3.47 2.84
CA GLU A 100 -11.46 3.80 3.65
C GLU A 100 -11.90 2.66 4.60
N SER A 101 -11.40 1.43 4.41
CA SER A 101 -11.78 0.30 5.29
C SER A 101 -11.40 0.53 6.75
N ARG A 102 -10.31 1.28 7.00
CA ARG A 102 -9.81 1.49 8.37
C ARG A 102 -8.91 2.72 8.55
N CYS A 103 -8.97 3.71 7.67
CA CYS A 103 -8.18 4.94 7.81
C CYS A 103 -9.04 6.17 7.57
N GLU A 104 -9.06 7.08 8.56
CA GLU A 104 -9.77 8.36 8.49
C GLU A 104 -9.13 9.39 7.55
N TYR A 105 -7.94 9.10 7.00
CA TYR A 105 -7.21 9.99 6.10
C TYR A 105 -7.47 9.68 4.63
N ALA A 106 -8.18 8.59 4.34
CA ALA A 106 -8.42 8.14 2.98
C ALA A 106 -9.24 9.18 2.20
N CYS A 107 -8.68 9.64 1.09
CA CYS A 107 -9.31 10.63 0.22
C CYS A 107 -10.18 9.99 -0.87
N TYR A 108 -10.04 8.69 -1.11
CA TYR A 108 -10.85 7.90 -2.02
C TYR A 108 -10.76 6.42 -1.65
N ASP A 109 -11.66 5.61 -2.21
CA ASP A 109 -11.62 4.16 -2.09
C ASP A 109 -10.48 3.56 -2.93
N SER A 110 -9.29 3.49 -2.32
CA SER A 110 -8.11 2.91 -2.95
C SER A 110 -8.24 1.41 -3.21
N GLN A 111 -9.05 0.69 -2.42
CA GLN A 111 -9.22 -0.74 -2.59
C GLN A 111 -10.12 -1.04 -3.79
N GLN A 112 -11.22 -0.30 -3.94
CA GLN A 112 -12.12 -0.43 -5.08
C GLN A 112 -11.41 -0.08 -6.39
N MET A 113 -10.68 1.04 -6.46
CA MET A 113 -9.90 1.39 -7.65
C MET A 113 -8.85 0.32 -7.98
N CYS A 114 -8.20 -0.25 -6.97
CA CYS A 114 -7.24 -1.32 -7.16
C CYS A 114 -7.89 -2.58 -7.73
N TYR A 115 -9.06 -2.95 -7.22
CA TYR A 115 -9.81 -4.09 -7.73
C TYR A 115 -10.28 -3.85 -9.16
N ASP A 116 -10.96 -2.74 -9.43
CA ASP A 116 -11.54 -2.42 -10.74
C ASP A 116 -10.47 -2.39 -11.83
N LEU A 117 -9.34 -1.71 -11.60
CA LEU A 117 -8.26 -1.66 -12.59
C LEU A 117 -7.50 -2.98 -12.71
N THR A 118 -7.54 -3.84 -11.70
CA THR A 118 -7.01 -5.21 -11.84
C THR A 118 -7.91 -6.04 -12.74
N GLN A 119 -9.23 -5.90 -12.62
CA GLN A 119 -10.22 -6.61 -13.45
C GLN A 119 -10.26 -6.09 -14.88
N GLU A 120 -10.23 -4.76 -15.07
CA GLU A 120 -10.25 -4.12 -16.38
C GLU A 120 -9.07 -4.55 -17.25
N TYR A 121 -7.87 -4.62 -16.67
CA TYR A 121 -6.63 -4.90 -17.39
C TYR A 121 -6.09 -6.32 -17.15
N GLN A 122 -6.99 -7.30 -17.06
CA GLN A 122 -6.62 -8.71 -16.89
C GLN A 122 -5.76 -9.22 -18.06
N ASP A 123 -6.09 -8.85 -19.30
CA ASP A 123 -5.32 -9.28 -20.48
C ASP A 123 -3.88 -8.78 -20.40
N GLU A 124 -3.70 -7.48 -20.12
CA GLU A 124 -2.39 -6.86 -19.99
C GLU A 124 -1.60 -7.36 -18.77
N LEU A 125 -2.27 -7.94 -17.77
CA LEU A 125 -1.64 -8.59 -16.61
C LEU A 125 -1.17 -10.01 -16.94
N HIS A 126 -2.00 -10.80 -17.61
CA HIS A 126 -1.71 -12.21 -17.89
C HIS A 126 -0.89 -12.44 -19.16
N ARG A 127 -0.99 -11.56 -20.16
CA ARG A 127 -0.35 -11.71 -21.47
C ARG A 127 0.65 -10.56 -21.72
N PRO A 128 1.96 -10.79 -21.55
CA PRO A 128 3.00 -9.78 -21.77
C PRO A 128 2.93 -9.11 -23.15
N ALA A 129 2.38 -7.89 -23.18
CA ALA A 129 2.21 -7.06 -24.38
C ALA A 129 3.01 -5.75 -24.35
N PHE A 130 3.73 -5.47 -23.26
CA PHE A 130 4.46 -4.21 -23.08
C PHE A 130 5.96 -4.36 -23.38
N PRO A 131 6.66 -3.25 -23.67
CA PRO A 131 8.13 -3.28 -23.81
C PRO A 131 8.83 -3.77 -22.54
N TYR A 132 8.29 -3.44 -21.36
CA TYR A 132 8.79 -3.92 -20.08
C TYR A 132 7.68 -3.98 -19.02
N LYS A 133 8.04 -4.30 -17.77
CA LYS A 133 7.09 -4.35 -16.66
C LYS A 133 6.44 -2.99 -16.41
N PHE A 134 5.17 -3.02 -16.00
CA PHE A 134 4.43 -1.83 -15.58
C PHE A 134 3.64 -2.14 -14.30
N LYS A 135 3.50 -1.17 -13.39
CA LYS A 135 2.88 -1.39 -12.08
C LYS A 135 1.95 -0.25 -11.70
N PHE A 136 0.82 -0.63 -11.13
CA PHE A 136 -0.09 0.26 -10.42
C PHE A 136 0.06 0.12 -8.91
N LYS A 137 0.02 1.26 -8.20
CA LYS A 137 -0.21 1.31 -6.76
C LYS A 137 -1.07 2.51 -6.36
N PHE A 138 -1.89 2.29 -5.34
CA PHE A 138 -2.92 3.22 -4.91
C PHE A 138 -2.76 3.57 -3.42
N ASP A 139 -2.28 4.77 -3.15
CA ASP A 139 -2.22 5.35 -1.82
C ASP A 139 -3.39 6.32 -1.64
N ALA A 140 -4.15 6.17 -0.55
CA ALA A 140 -5.34 6.99 -0.30
C ALA A 140 -5.02 8.38 0.27
N CYS A 141 -3.76 8.64 0.64
CA CYS A 141 -3.27 9.95 1.08
C CYS A 141 -1.74 10.05 0.92
N PRO A 142 -1.13 11.23 1.10
CA PRO A 142 0.31 11.43 0.93
C PRO A 142 1.23 10.72 1.94
N ASN A 143 0.67 10.04 2.97
CA ASN A 143 1.48 9.21 3.88
C ASN A 143 2.10 8.00 3.17
N GLY A 144 1.57 7.57 2.02
CA GLY A 144 2.26 6.61 1.17
C GLY A 144 2.39 5.20 1.76
N CYS A 145 1.36 4.69 2.43
CA CYS A 145 1.41 3.41 3.15
C CYS A 145 1.67 2.17 2.26
N VAL A 146 1.34 2.21 0.95
CA VAL A 146 1.75 1.19 -0.03
C VAL A 146 3.00 1.60 -0.82
N ALA A 147 3.50 2.81 -0.59
CA ALA A 147 4.67 3.41 -1.19
C ALA A 147 4.59 3.46 -2.73
N SER A 148 3.44 3.90 -3.25
CA SER A 148 3.19 4.00 -4.69
C SER A 148 4.25 4.87 -5.39
N ILE A 149 4.55 6.04 -4.82
CA ILE A 149 5.52 6.99 -5.40
C ILE A 149 6.91 6.40 -5.66
N ALA A 150 7.30 5.34 -4.96
CA ALA A 150 8.62 4.72 -5.11
C ALA A 150 8.59 3.35 -5.81
N ARG A 151 7.42 2.71 -5.93
CA ARG A 151 7.30 1.27 -6.26
C ARG A 151 6.24 0.95 -7.32
N SER A 152 5.75 1.96 -8.04
CA SER A 152 4.88 1.80 -9.19
C SER A 152 5.19 2.77 -10.31
N ASP A 153 5.19 2.27 -11.54
CA ASP A 153 5.34 3.06 -12.75
C ASP A 153 4.21 4.10 -12.89
N PHE A 154 3.02 3.80 -12.34
CA PHE A 154 1.90 4.72 -12.22
C PHE A 154 1.33 4.68 -10.80
N SER A 155 1.48 5.81 -10.10
CA SER A 155 1.15 6.00 -8.69
C SER A 155 -0.06 6.93 -8.55
N VAL A 156 -1.12 6.46 -7.89
CA VAL A 156 -2.28 7.28 -7.54
C VAL A 156 -2.24 7.62 -6.06
N ILE A 157 -2.14 8.90 -5.70
CA ILE A 157 -2.01 9.38 -4.32
C ILE A 157 -3.16 10.32 -3.98
N GLY A 158 -3.99 9.93 -3.01
CA GLY A 158 -5.17 10.69 -2.62
C GLY A 158 -4.83 12.04 -2.03
N THR A 159 -5.69 13.03 -2.27
CA THR A 159 -5.58 14.37 -1.71
C THR A 159 -6.95 15.06 -1.68
N TRP A 160 -6.98 16.29 -1.20
CA TRP A 160 -8.15 17.17 -1.24
C TRP A 160 -7.75 18.55 -1.76
N LYS A 161 -8.72 19.33 -2.22
CA LYS A 161 -8.48 20.66 -2.82
C LYS A 161 -8.87 21.82 -1.90
N ASP A 162 -9.86 21.61 -1.04
CA ASP A 162 -10.34 22.59 -0.06
C ASP A 162 -9.43 22.67 1.18
N SER A 163 -9.88 23.40 2.21
CA SER A 163 -9.12 23.56 3.45
C SER A 163 -9.20 22.31 4.33
N ILE A 164 -8.18 22.09 5.16
CA ILE A 164 -8.31 21.17 6.30
C ILE A 164 -9.39 21.66 7.26
N LYS A 165 -10.03 20.71 7.96
CA LYS A 165 -11.03 20.99 9.00
C LYS A 165 -10.35 20.95 10.37
N ILE A 166 -10.60 21.97 11.19
CA ILE A 166 -9.97 22.12 12.51
C ILE A 166 -11.06 22.24 13.59
N ASP A 167 -11.10 21.27 14.50
CA ASP A 167 -11.87 21.31 15.73
C ASP A 167 -11.06 21.99 16.83
N GLN A 168 -11.39 23.24 17.16
CA GLN A 168 -10.68 24.02 18.17
C GLN A 168 -10.85 23.46 19.59
N GLY A 169 -11.96 22.76 19.88
CA GLY A 169 -12.17 22.10 21.15
C GLY A 169 -11.15 20.97 21.34
N ALA A 170 -11.00 20.13 20.32
CA ALA A 170 -9.99 19.08 20.31
C ALA A 170 -8.56 19.65 20.32
N VAL A 171 -8.27 20.76 19.62
CA VAL A 171 -6.98 21.46 19.71
C VAL A 171 -6.67 21.84 21.17
N ALA A 172 -7.62 22.44 21.88
CA ALA A 172 -7.45 22.80 23.28
C ALA A 172 -7.18 21.58 24.17
N GLU A 173 -7.79 20.42 23.87
CA GLU A 173 -7.52 19.17 24.59
C GLU A 173 -6.10 18.62 24.34
N TYR A 174 -5.55 18.77 23.12
CA TYR A 174 -4.14 18.47 22.85
C TYR A 174 -3.20 19.38 23.65
N VAL A 175 -3.42 20.69 23.61
CA VAL A 175 -2.60 21.69 24.35
C VAL A 175 -2.68 21.47 25.86
N ALA A 176 -3.84 21.06 26.37
CA ALA A 176 -4.03 20.71 27.78
C ALA A 176 -3.42 19.34 28.16
N GLY A 177 -2.86 18.58 27.21
CA GLY A 177 -2.27 17.26 27.44
C GLY A 177 -3.28 16.14 27.68
N LYS A 178 -4.57 16.34 27.37
CA LYS A 178 -5.62 15.33 27.52
C LYS A 178 -5.62 14.30 26.38
N ILE A 179 -5.13 14.71 25.21
CA ILE A 179 -4.94 13.83 24.05
C ILE A 179 -3.44 13.77 23.74
N ALA A 180 -2.90 12.56 23.63
CA ALA A 180 -1.51 12.37 23.22
C ALA A 180 -1.31 12.73 21.73
N PRO A 181 -0.25 13.49 21.38
CA PRO A 181 0.08 13.78 19.99
C PRO A 181 0.40 12.49 19.21
N ASN A 182 0.14 12.53 17.92
CA ASN A 182 0.36 11.43 16.97
C ASN A 182 -0.28 10.11 17.43
N ALA A 183 -1.48 10.20 18.00
CA ALA A 183 -2.20 9.07 18.60
C ALA A 183 -1.38 8.23 19.60
N GLY A 184 -0.40 8.83 20.27
CA GLY A 184 0.49 8.15 21.21
C GLY A 184 1.65 7.40 20.57
N ALA A 185 1.95 7.59 19.28
CA ALA A 185 3.04 6.90 18.59
C ALA A 185 4.43 7.04 19.26
N HIS A 186 4.61 8.06 20.10
CA HIS A 186 5.86 8.35 20.79
C HIS A 186 5.82 8.09 22.31
N SER A 187 4.80 7.39 22.82
CA SER A 187 4.61 7.16 24.27
C SER A 187 5.69 6.33 24.94
N GLY A 188 6.58 5.69 24.17
CA GLY A 188 7.69 4.88 24.67
C GLY A 188 8.90 5.69 25.18
N ARG A 189 8.88 7.02 25.07
CA ARG A 189 9.93 7.92 25.56
C ARG A 189 9.31 9.20 26.11
N ASP A 190 9.93 9.78 27.13
CA ASP A 190 9.58 11.12 27.61
C ASP A 190 10.16 12.19 26.67
N TRP A 191 9.25 12.91 26.01
CA TRP A 191 9.55 14.05 25.13
C TRP A 191 9.15 15.39 25.74
N GLY A 192 8.64 15.39 26.98
CA GLY A 192 7.99 16.53 27.59
C GLY A 192 6.51 16.67 27.23
N LYS A 193 5.91 17.78 27.65
CA LYS A 193 4.52 18.12 27.30
C LYS A 193 4.45 18.52 25.83
N PHE A 194 3.32 18.21 25.20
CA PHE A 194 3.04 18.63 23.83
C PHE A 194 3.14 20.16 23.69
N ASP A 195 3.95 20.60 22.73
CA ASP A 195 4.09 21.99 22.34
C ASP A 195 3.62 22.16 20.88
N ILE A 196 2.42 22.73 20.70
CA ILE A 196 1.81 22.91 19.38
C ILE A 196 2.65 23.81 18.46
N GLU A 197 3.37 24.78 19.02
CA GLU A 197 4.21 25.69 18.25
C GLU A 197 5.43 24.93 17.74
N ALA A 198 6.12 24.20 18.61
CA ALA A 198 7.36 23.47 18.28
C ALA A 198 7.12 22.21 17.44
N GLU A 199 6.00 21.51 17.65
CA GLU A 199 5.73 20.20 17.06
C GLU A 199 4.83 20.26 15.82
N VAL A 200 3.99 21.29 15.68
CA VAL A 200 3.05 21.42 14.55
C VAL A 200 3.34 22.65 13.70
N VAL A 201 3.28 23.85 14.28
CA VAL A 201 3.35 25.11 13.52
C VAL A 201 4.74 25.29 12.88
N ASN A 202 5.80 25.22 13.68
CA ASN A 202 7.18 25.36 13.21
C ASN A 202 7.66 24.19 12.33
N ARG A 203 6.88 23.11 12.25
CA ARG A 203 7.14 21.95 11.40
C ARG A 203 6.33 21.95 10.12
N CYS A 204 5.40 22.90 9.94
CA CYS A 204 4.68 23.07 8.69
C CYS A 204 5.65 23.46 7.56
N PRO A 205 5.84 22.62 6.52
CA PRO A 205 6.89 22.85 5.53
C PRO A 205 6.66 24.12 4.70
N SER A 206 5.41 24.51 4.48
CA SER A 206 5.04 25.71 3.74
C SER A 206 4.69 26.90 4.64
N LYS A 207 4.86 26.78 5.97
CA LYS A 207 4.50 27.82 6.95
C LYS A 207 3.04 28.30 6.83
N ALA A 208 2.14 27.41 6.44
CA ALA A 208 0.73 27.70 6.25
C ALA A 208 -0.09 27.69 7.54
N LEU A 209 0.48 27.26 8.67
CA LEU A 209 -0.19 27.21 9.97
C LEU A 209 0.21 28.40 10.84
N SER A 210 -0.72 28.87 11.66
CA SER A 210 -0.47 29.86 12.72
C SER A 210 -1.22 29.52 14.00
N TRP A 211 -0.64 29.88 15.13
CA TRP A 211 -1.20 29.70 16.46
C TRP A 211 -1.10 31.01 17.24
N ASP A 212 -2.21 31.45 17.83
CA ASP A 212 -2.29 32.72 18.57
C ASP A 212 -2.28 32.54 20.11
N GLY A 213 -2.04 31.31 20.58
CA GLY A 213 -2.18 30.93 21.99
C GLY A 213 -3.53 30.30 22.34
N SER A 214 -4.52 30.38 21.44
CA SER A 214 -5.87 29.83 21.65
C SER A 214 -6.46 29.13 20.43
N LYS A 215 -6.17 29.60 19.22
CA LYS A 215 -6.76 29.13 17.97
C LYS A 215 -5.68 28.74 16.96
N LEU A 216 -5.82 27.52 16.42
CA LEU A 216 -4.99 27.06 15.30
C LEU A 216 -5.66 27.44 13.98
N SER A 217 -4.95 28.16 13.13
CA SER A 217 -5.45 28.61 11.82
C SER A 217 -4.56 28.09 10.68
N VAL A 218 -5.14 28.01 9.47
CA VAL A 218 -4.44 27.56 8.26
C VAL A 218 -4.71 28.52 7.11
N ASN A 219 -3.66 28.89 6.37
CA ASN A 219 -3.80 29.43 5.03
C ASN A 219 -3.90 28.27 4.04
N ALA A 220 -5.12 27.92 3.63
CA ALA A 220 -5.37 26.79 2.73
C ALA A 220 -4.62 26.91 1.39
N LYS A 221 -4.44 28.14 0.88
CA LYS A 221 -3.76 28.39 -0.39
C LYS A 221 -2.28 27.98 -0.36
N ASP A 222 -1.64 28.14 0.79
CA ASP A 222 -0.22 27.85 0.97
C ASP A 222 0.00 26.42 1.50
N CYS A 223 -1.07 25.70 1.87
CA CYS A 223 -0.97 24.33 2.38
C CYS A 223 -0.63 23.36 1.25
N VAL A 224 0.51 22.66 1.40
CA VAL A 224 0.96 21.61 0.47
C VAL A 224 0.46 20.20 0.82
N ARG A 225 -0.46 20.09 1.80
CA ARG A 225 -1.15 18.84 2.18
C ARG A 225 -0.20 17.69 2.55
N CYS A 226 0.90 18.01 3.21
CA CYS A 226 1.95 17.06 3.64
C CYS A 226 1.54 16.07 4.75
N MET A 227 0.29 16.10 5.22
CA MET A 227 -0.24 15.31 6.33
C MET A 227 0.33 15.59 7.74
N HIS A 228 1.44 16.30 7.91
CA HIS A 228 2.10 16.45 9.22
C HIS A 228 1.17 16.86 10.38
N CYS A 229 0.39 17.93 10.21
CA CYS A 229 -0.52 18.40 11.26
C CYS A 229 -1.69 17.44 11.52
N ILE A 230 -2.21 16.78 10.48
CA ILE A 230 -3.25 15.76 10.59
C ILE A 230 -2.72 14.54 11.33
N ASN A 231 -1.54 14.05 10.95
CA ASN A 231 -0.88 12.92 11.61
C ASN A 231 -0.60 13.23 13.08
N THR A 232 -0.20 14.46 13.40
CA THR A 232 0.13 14.87 14.77
C THR A 232 -1.12 15.08 15.63
N MET A 233 -2.22 15.58 15.07
CA MET A 233 -3.45 15.88 15.81
C MET A 233 -4.69 15.27 15.15
N PRO A 234 -4.79 13.95 14.99
CA PRO A 234 -5.83 13.31 14.17
C PRO A 234 -7.25 13.46 14.71
N LYS A 235 -7.40 13.74 16.02
CA LYS A 235 -8.71 14.05 16.60
C LYS A 235 -9.17 15.48 16.33
N ALA A 236 -8.25 16.39 16.04
CA ALA A 236 -8.54 17.81 15.88
C ALA A 236 -8.46 18.30 14.43
N VAL A 237 -7.56 17.73 13.61
CA VAL A 237 -7.32 18.15 12.24
C VAL A 237 -7.69 17.03 11.29
N ARG A 238 -8.59 17.31 10.35
CA ARG A 238 -9.09 16.34 9.35
C ARG A 238 -8.80 16.83 7.93
N ILE A 239 -8.78 15.88 6.99
CA ILE A 239 -8.75 16.13 5.55
C ILE A 239 -9.95 16.99 5.12
N GLY A 240 -9.85 17.67 3.98
CA GLY A 240 -10.96 18.38 3.35
C GLY A 240 -12.03 17.47 2.75
N ASP A 241 -13.09 18.08 2.23
CA ASP A 241 -14.25 17.39 1.66
C ASP A 241 -14.24 17.35 0.12
N GLU A 242 -13.54 18.28 -0.56
CA GLU A 242 -13.33 18.24 -2.02
C GLU A 242 -12.16 17.31 -2.35
N ARG A 243 -12.42 16.00 -2.34
CA ARG A 243 -11.40 14.95 -2.45
C ARG A 243 -11.13 14.51 -3.89
N GLY A 244 -9.95 13.92 -4.09
CA GLY A 244 -9.51 13.33 -5.35
C GLY A 244 -8.13 12.68 -5.17
N ALA A 245 -7.36 12.62 -6.25
CA ALA A 245 -6.00 12.09 -6.22
C ALA A 245 -5.08 12.80 -7.22
N SER A 246 -3.78 12.68 -6.99
CA SER A 246 -2.71 13.02 -7.92
C SER A 246 -2.17 11.74 -8.57
N ILE A 247 -1.81 11.84 -9.85
CA ILE A 247 -1.13 10.78 -10.58
C ILE A 247 0.33 11.19 -10.75
N LEU A 248 1.25 10.32 -10.33
CA LEU A 248 2.69 10.50 -10.50
C LEU A 248 3.25 9.28 -11.24
N VAL A 249 4.20 9.48 -12.14
CA VAL A 249 4.66 8.40 -13.04
C VAL A 249 6.18 8.23 -13.06
N GLY A 250 6.64 7.04 -13.44
CA GLY A 250 8.03 6.75 -13.74
C GLY A 250 8.86 6.14 -12.60
N ALA A 251 8.27 5.85 -11.44
CA ALA A 251 9.04 5.31 -10.32
C ALA A 251 9.68 3.95 -10.66
N LYS A 252 10.99 3.83 -10.46
CA LYS A 252 11.76 2.62 -10.79
C LYS A 252 12.99 2.46 -9.90
N ALA A 253 13.42 1.20 -9.80
CA ALA A 253 14.69 0.83 -9.19
C ALA A 253 15.90 1.33 -10.03
N PRO A 254 17.15 1.22 -9.52
CA PRO A 254 18.32 1.78 -10.17
C PRO A 254 18.53 1.40 -11.64
N ILE A 255 18.29 0.15 -12.05
CA ILE A 255 18.62 -0.30 -13.41
C ILE A 255 17.64 0.30 -14.44
N LEU A 256 18.09 0.82 -15.60
CA LEU A 256 19.48 1.04 -16.00
C LEU A 256 20.00 2.41 -15.50
N ASP A 257 19.22 3.47 -15.73
CA ASP A 257 19.70 4.87 -15.66
C ASP A 257 19.43 5.57 -14.32
N GLY A 258 19.55 4.85 -13.22
CA GLY A 258 19.31 5.37 -11.87
C GLY A 258 17.87 5.17 -11.37
N ALA A 259 17.73 5.30 -10.05
CA ALA A 259 16.44 5.16 -9.39
C ALA A 259 15.60 6.43 -9.62
N GLN A 260 14.29 6.24 -9.74
CA GLN A 260 13.33 7.34 -9.86
C GLN A 260 12.18 7.13 -8.88
N MET A 261 11.65 8.23 -8.36
CA MET A 261 10.32 8.29 -7.77
C MET A 261 9.34 8.86 -8.79
N GLY A 262 8.04 8.70 -8.54
CA GLY A 262 7.00 9.27 -9.36
C GLY A 262 7.13 10.79 -9.44
N SER A 263 7.04 11.34 -10.64
CA SER A 263 7.01 12.78 -10.93
C SER A 263 5.65 13.23 -11.40
#